data_AF-A0A842YC73-F1
#
_entry.id   AF-A0A842YC73-F1
#
_cell.length_a   1.000
_cell.length_b   1.000
_cell.length_c   1.000
_cell.angle_alpha   90.00
_cell.angle_beta   90.00
_cell.angle_gamma   90.00
#
_symmetry.space_group_name_H-M   'P 1'
#
loop_
_entity.id
_entity.type
_entity.pdbx_description
1 polymer ?
#
loop_
_entity_poly.entity_id
_entity_poly.type
_entity_poly.pdbx_seq_one_letter_code
_entity_poly.pdbx_strand_id
1 'polypeptide(L)' 'EFNVMVRSGAHCVHPFHHQLGIPIEKGTARASFYLYNNIDDVKAFLDGLETLIEASA' A
#
# COMPACT_ATOMS: atom_id res chain seq x y z
N GLU A 1 -2.08 6.06 13.94
CA GLU A 1 -3.39 5.66 14.48
C GLU A 1 -3.71 4.19 14.26
N PHE A 2 -3.69 3.65 13.04
CA PHE A 2 -4.13 2.26 12.78
C PHE A 2 -3.07 1.16 12.98
N ASN A 3 -1.81 1.50 13.28
CA ASN A 3 -0.68 0.56 13.41
C ASN A 3 -0.45 -0.35 12.17
N VAL A 4 -0.86 0.14 10.99
CA VAL A 4 -0.70 -0.54 9.70
C VAL A 4 0.59 -0.08 9.02
N MET A 5 1.42 -1.03 8.62
CA MET A 5 2.72 -0.76 7.98
C MET A 5 2.70 -1.19 6.51
N VAL A 6 2.97 -0.25 5.61
CA VAL A 6 3.08 -0.48 4.16
C VAL A 6 4.38 0.13 3.63
N ARG A 7 4.76 -0.23 2.40
CA ARG A 7 5.87 0.42 1.70
C ARG A 7 5.34 1.29 0.57
N SER A 8 5.93 2.46 0.38
CA SER A 8 5.67 3.35 -0.77
C SER A 8 6.88 3.44 -1.70
N GLY A 9 6.64 3.87 -2.94
CA GLY A 9 7.67 4.12 -3.95
C GLY A 9 7.66 3.12 -5.11
N ALA A 10 8.77 3.03 -5.83
CA ALA A 10 8.91 2.15 -7.00
C ALA A 10 9.35 0.72 -6.65
N HIS A 11 9.52 0.40 -5.36
CA HIS A 11 9.87 -0.94 -4.85
C HIS A 11 11.10 -1.59 -5.51
N CYS A 12 12.10 -0.78 -5.89
CA CYS A 12 13.29 -1.20 -6.66
C CYS A 12 12.98 -1.82 -8.04
N VAL A 13 11.77 -1.64 -8.56
CA VAL A 13 11.33 -2.12 -9.88
C VAL A 13 10.92 -0.94 -10.77
N HIS A 14 11.83 0.03 -10.90
CA HIS A 14 11.62 1.27 -11.67
C HIS A 14 11.24 1.02 -13.15
N PRO A 15 11.91 0.12 -13.91
CA PRO A 15 11.53 -0.13 -15.30
C PRO A 15 10.11 -0.64 -15.45
N PHE A 16 9.63 -1.44 -14.50
CA PHE A 16 8.26 -1.96 -14.49
C PHE A 16 7.22 -0.84 -14.26
N HIS A 17 7.47 0.06 -13.29
CA HIS A 17 6.60 1.22 -13.07
C HIS A 17 6.52 2.11 -14.32
N HIS A 18 7.65 2.35 -14.99
CA HIS A 18 7.69 3.11 -16.24
C HIS A 18 6.87 2.45 -17.36
N GLN A 19 6.97 1.12 -17.52
CA GLN A 19 6.17 0.38 -18.52
C GLN A 19 4.65 0.45 -18.24
N LEU A 20 4.24 0.57 -16.98
CA LEU A 20 2.84 0.74 -16.58
C LEU A 20 2.37 2.20 -16.62
N GLY A 21 3.22 3.15 -17.03
CA GLY A 21 2.89 4.57 -17.05
C GLY A 21 2.76 5.19 -15.65
N ILE A 22 3.30 4.55 -14.62
CA ILE A 22 3.28 5.06 -13.24
C ILE A 22 4.52 5.95 -13.04
N PRO A 23 4.35 7.24 -12.74
CA PRO A 23 5.49 8.13 -12.51
C PRO A 23 6.32 7.69 -11.30
N ILE A 24 7.65 7.76 -11.41
CA ILE A 24 8.58 7.24 -10.39
C ILE A 24 8.50 8.02 -9.09
N GLU A 25 8.23 9.33 -9.17
CA GLU A 25 8.01 10.22 -8.03
C GLU A 25 6.72 9.91 -7.26
N LYS A 26 5.73 9.26 -7.90
CA LYS A 26 4.49 8.81 -7.27
C LYS A 26 4.60 7.40 -6.73
N GLY A 27 5.15 6.48 -7.53
CA GLY A 27 5.26 5.06 -7.18
C GLY A 27 3.90 4.43 -6.84
N THR A 28 3.93 3.38 -6.03
CA THR A 28 2.72 2.70 -5.53
C THR A 28 2.84 2.42 -4.04
N ALA A 29 1.70 2.36 -3.34
CA ALA A 29 1.63 1.76 -2.02
C ALA A 29 1.52 0.23 -2.15
N ARG A 30 2.24 -0.52 -1.30
CA ARG A 30 2.23 -1.98 -1.31
C ARG A 30 2.09 -2.52 0.12
N ALA A 31 1.00 -3.22 0.36
CA ALA A 31 0.85 -4.16 1.48
C ALA A 31 1.32 -5.55 1.02
N SER A 32 2.14 -6.22 1.84
CA SER A 32 2.68 -7.55 1.53
C SER A 32 2.50 -8.47 2.74
N PHE A 33 1.96 -9.65 2.51
CA PHE A 33 1.61 -10.62 3.55
C PHE A 33 2.59 -11.79 3.61
N TYR A 34 2.65 -12.45 4.76
CA TYR A 34 3.42 -13.68 4.96
C TYR A 34 2.75 -14.63 5.96
N LEU A 35 3.42 -15.72 6.31
CA LEU A 35 2.86 -16.81 7.13
C LEU A 35 2.29 -16.37 8.48
N TYR A 36 2.86 -15.32 9.08
CA TYR A 36 2.44 -14.81 10.38
C TYR A 36 1.28 -13.81 10.30
N ASN A 37 0.84 -13.42 9.09
CA ASN A 37 -0.31 -12.56 8.95
C ASN A 37 -1.62 -13.33 9.08
N ASN A 38 -2.66 -12.63 9.54
CA ASN A 38 -3.98 -13.21 9.70
C ASN A 38 -5.08 -12.28 9.18
N ILE A 39 -6.34 -12.74 9.28
CA ILE A 39 -7.51 -12.00 8.78
C ILE A 39 -7.74 -10.69 9.54
N ASP A 40 -7.38 -10.62 10.82
CA ASP A 40 -7.54 -9.39 11.59
C ASP A 40 -6.53 -8.31 11.16
N ASP A 41 -5.32 -8.69 10.73
CA ASP A 41 -4.38 -7.76 10.09
C ASP A 41 -4.98 -7.15 8.81
N VAL A 42 -5.67 -7.97 8.00
CA VAL A 42 -6.31 -7.53 6.76
C VAL A 42 -7.46 -6.57 7.06
N LYS A 43 -8.27 -6.86 8.09
CA LYS A 43 -9.34 -5.94 8.53
C LYS A 43 -8.76 -4.59 8.96
N ALA A 44 -7.73 -4.60 9.82
CA ALA A 44 -7.09 -3.37 10.25
C ALA A 44 -6.51 -2.55 9.08
N PHE A 45 -5.97 -3.22 8.06
CA PHE A 45 -5.53 -2.58 6.81
C PHE A 45 -6.69 -1.94 6.04
N LEU A 46 -7.82 -2.66 5.89
CA LEU A 46 -8.99 -2.16 5.16
C LEU A 46 -9.66 -0.99 5.87
N ASP A 47 -9.86 -1.08 7.19
CA ASP A 47 -10.46 -0.01 7.99
C ASP A 47 -9.64 1.29 7.89
N GLY A 48 -8.30 1.17 7.96
CA GLY A 48 -7.39 2.30 7.78
C GLY A 48 -7.43 2.87 6.35
N LEU A 49 -7.58 2.03 5.34
CA LEU A 49 -7.66 2.46 3.94
C LEU A 49 -8.98 3.16 3.63
N GLU A 50 -10.10 2.65 4.14
CA GLU A 50 -11.42 3.27 4.01
C GLU A 50 -11.43 4.66 4.65
N THR A 51 -10.93 4.77 5.88
CA THR A 51 -10.77 6.07 6.56
C THR A 51 -9.93 7.06 5.74
N LEU A 52 -8.84 6.58 5.11
CA LEU A 52 -7.99 7.43 4.26
C LEU A 52 -8.74 7.93 3.02
N ILE A 53 -9.54 7.06 2.39
CA ILE A 53 -10.34 7.42 1.21
C ILE A 53 -11.37 8.48 1.58
N GLU A 54 -12.10 8.28 2.69
CA GLU A 54 -13.09 9.24 3.19
C GLU A 54 -12.47 10.61 3.52
N ALA A 55 -11.29 10.63 4.14
CA ALA A 55 -10.59 11.86 4.47
C ALA A 55 -9.98 12.58 3.24
N SER A 56 -9.82 11.88 2.13
CA SER A 56 -9.25 12.42 0.88
C SER A 56 -10.31 12.84 -0.15
N ALA A 57 -11.59 12.58 0.14
CA ALA A 57 -12.74 12.98 -0.66
C ALA A 57 -13.16 14.42 -0.35
#